data_AF-A0A254RKX8-F1
#
_entry.id   AF-A0A254RKX8-F1
#
_cell.length_a   1.000
_cell.length_b   1.000
_cell.length_c   1.000
_cell.angle_alpha   90.00
_cell.angle_beta   90.00
_cell.angle_gamma   90.00
#
_symmetry.space_group_name_H-M   'P 1'
#
loop_
_entity.id
_entity.type
_entity.pdbx_description
1 polymer ?
#
loop_
_entity_poly.entity_id
_entity_poly.type
_entity_poly.pdbx_seq_one_letter_code
_entity_poly.pdbx_strand_id
1 'polypeptide(L)'
;MRLFRLLTVPFYIFMNMKKIIAALFSLAVATFAADVQILEPTGADFAPVGPTIVKSLLRAAVSQTGNTPVEDSSEIQLQTSIITMGGYYLIICEQVKGGKIVNSNKQKSVSLEDLDVAIEKAAVNALAERVVATNADLVDGAAAPAAAPAAPTEAAVSEPLPVNTSKVTIEVEEKPAENTMEKRPTHNYNGFGLGIALWHNYDYTADPDNEDDRSVDRDWSTSFMLHYAHIFEVSTSAAITMQANADMVFGKGWQIHGVFLIGGRYYIQSGAVSPYFGAGFGVGAQFDNHYAEVGEYIGLGLAGGVEAGVVFFRNSAIQLELGATWDALWDGFESFSRRFGAGSIYIAVNL
;
A
#
# COMPACT_ATOMS: atom_id res chain seq x y z
N MET A 1 -49.95 -37.52 -1.18
CA MET A 1 -48.71 -38.26 -0.84
C MET A 1 -47.77 -38.25 -2.04
N ARG A 2 -46.94 -37.21 -2.16
CA ARG A 2 -45.74 -37.10 -3.02
C ARG A 2 -45.09 -35.74 -2.71
N LEU A 3 -44.20 -35.76 -1.72
CA LEU A 3 -43.29 -34.67 -1.37
C LEU A 3 -41.89 -35.30 -1.28
N PHE A 4 -40.84 -34.51 -1.49
CA PHE A 4 -39.42 -34.85 -1.51
C PHE A 4 -38.81 -35.18 -2.88
N ARG A 5 -38.34 -34.11 -3.55
CA ARG A 5 -37.05 -34.07 -4.27
C ARG A 5 -36.75 -32.63 -4.69
N LEU A 6 -36.09 -31.86 -3.83
CA LEU A 6 -35.40 -30.59 -4.19
C LEU A 6 -34.56 -30.11 -2.99
N LEU A 7 -33.49 -30.83 -2.66
CA LEU A 7 -32.52 -30.47 -1.62
C LEU A 7 -31.14 -31.02 -2.01
N THR A 8 -30.56 -30.54 -3.10
CA THR A 8 -29.18 -30.92 -3.49
C THR A 8 -28.36 -29.79 -4.14
N VAL A 9 -28.87 -28.56 -4.21
CA VAL A 9 -28.19 -27.44 -4.88
C VAL A 9 -27.38 -26.49 -3.98
N PRO A 10 -27.58 -26.34 -2.65
CA PRO A 10 -26.83 -25.32 -1.91
C PRO A 10 -25.38 -25.74 -1.56
N PHE A 11 -25.00 -27.02 -1.71
CA PHE A 11 -23.69 -27.51 -1.24
C PHE A 11 -22.52 -27.25 -2.21
N TYR A 12 -22.79 -27.11 -3.51
CA TYR A 12 -21.74 -27.01 -4.53
C TYR A 12 -21.11 -25.61 -4.60
N ILE A 13 -21.87 -24.56 -4.25
CA ILE A 13 -21.41 -23.16 -4.26
C ILE A 13 -20.46 -22.90 -3.07
N PHE A 14 -20.80 -23.41 -1.88
CA PHE A 14 -19.95 -23.28 -0.68
C PHE A 14 -18.58 -23.95 -0.82
N MET A 15 -18.48 -25.04 -1.58
CA MET A 15 -17.23 -25.80 -1.71
C MET A 15 -16.21 -25.13 -2.64
N ASN A 16 -16.66 -24.30 -3.60
CA ASN A 16 -15.79 -23.53 -4.49
C ASN A 16 -15.34 -22.19 -3.87
N MET A 17 -16.16 -21.54 -3.03
CA MET A 17 -15.76 -20.34 -2.30
C MET A 17 -14.58 -20.60 -1.35
N LYS A 18 -14.54 -21.74 -0.66
CA LYS A 18 -13.42 -22.11 0.22
C LYS A 18 -12.09 -22.21 -0.53
N LYS A 19 -12.10 -22.66 -1.78
CA LYS A 19 -10.89 -22.80 -2.62
C LYS A 19 -10.40 -21.44 -3.13
N ILE A 20 -11.32 -20.54 -3.48
CA ILE A 20 -10.99 -19.17 -3.91
C ILE A 20 -10.46 -18.37 -2.71
N ILE A 21 -11.09 -18.47 -1.55
CA ILE A 21 -10.63 -17.84 -0.30
C ILE A 21 -9.24 -18.39 0.09
N ALA A 22 -9.04 -19.72 0.06
CA ALA A 22 -7.73 -20.31 0.32
C ALA A 22 -6.66 -19.90 -0.71
N ALA A 23 -7.03 -19.73 -1.98
CA ALA A 23 -6.12 -19.23 -3.02
C ALA A 23 -5.72 -17.77 -2.76
N LEU A 24 -6.69 -16.91 -2.38
CA LEU A 24 -6.44 -15.51 -1.99
C LEU A 24 -5.55 -15.43 -0.74
N PHE A 25 -5.79 -16.27 0.27
CA PHE A 25 -4.91 -16.36 1.44
C PHE A 25 -3.53 -16.93 1.10
N SER A 26 -3.40 -17.88 0.17
CA SER A 26 -2.10 -18.41 -0.23
C SER A 26 -1.25 -17.42 -1.03
N LEU A 27 -1.87 -16.49 -1.74
CA LEU A 27 -1.18 -15.43 -2.47
C LEU A 27 -0.66 -14.33 -1.53
N ALA A 28 -1.39 -14.06 -0.44
CA ALA A 28 -0.99 -13.12 0.61
C ALA A 28 0.18 -13.60 1.47
N VAL A 29 0.32 -14.93 1.66
CA VAL A 29 1.39 -15.52 2.50
C VAL A 29 2.74 -15.57 1.76
N ALA A 30 2.77 -15.47 0.43
CA ALA A 30 4.00 -15.50 -0.35
C ALA A 30 4.68 -14.11 -0.49
N THR A 31 4.08 -13.05 0.04
CA THR A 31 4.56 -11.67 -0.06
C THR A 31 4.78 -11.06 1.33
N PHE A 32 5.39 -11.80 2.25
CA PHE A 32 5.93 -11.16 3.45
C PHE A 32 7.01 -10.17 3.03
N ALA A 33 6.68 -8.88 3.05
CA ALA A 33 7.65 -7.79 2.94
C ALA A 33 8.75 -8.03 3.97
N ALA A 34 9.97 -8.29 3.51
CA ALA A 34 11.08 -8.41 4.43
C ALA A 34 11.47 -7.01 4.92
N ASP A 35 11.88 -6.91 6.19
CA ASP A 35 12.48 -5.70 6.71
C ASP A 35 13.89 -5.56 6.13
N VAL A 36 14.12 -4.50 5.35
CA VAL A 36 15.40 -4.21 4.72
C VAL A 36 16.04 -3.03 5.41
N GLN A 37 17.17 -3.26 6.09
CA GLN A 37 17.93 -2.20 6.71
C GLN A 37 18.70 -1.42 5.65
N ILE A 38 18.53 -0.10 5.60
CA ILE A 38 19.29 0.74 4.68
C ILE A 38 20.52 1.28 5.41
N LEU A 39 21.70 0.82 5.00
CA LEU A 39 22.96 1.30 5.55
C LEU A 39 23.30 2.68 5.00
N GLU A 40 24.09 3.44 5.76
CA GLU A 40 24.57 4.75 5.30
C GLU A 40 25.33 4.60 3.97
N PRO A 41 24.95 5.36 2.93
CA PRO A 41 25.60 5.27 1.65
C PRO A 41 27.04 5.76 1.77
N THR A 42 27.96 5.00 1.18
CA THR A 42 29.39 5.29 1.21
C THR A 42 29.88 5.74 -0.17
N GLY A 43 31.02 6.43 -0.24
CA GLY A 43 31.67 6.77 -1.50
C GLY A 43 31.84 8.27 -1.74
N ALA A 44 31.87 8.66 -3.01
CA ALA A 44 32.33 9.94 -3.56
C ALA A 44 31.99 11.15 -2.68
N ASP A 45 32.86 12.17 -2.66
CA ASP A 45 32.75 13.40 -1.86
C ASP A 45 31.33 13.99 -1.91
N PHE A 46 30.48 13.51 -1.00
CA PHE A 46 29.12 13.98 -0.93
C PHE A 46 29.16 15.41 -0.40
N ALA A 47 28.31 16.28 -0.95
CA ALA A 47 27.90 17.45 -0.20
C ALA A 47 27.34 16.99 1.17
N PRO A 48 27.37 17.82 2.23
CA PRO A 48 26.93 17.41 3.56
C PRO A 48 25.52 16.80 3.64
N VAL A 49 24.65 17.10 2.67
CA VAL A 49 23.25 16.62 2.56
C VAL A 49 23.10 15.38 1.64
N GLY A 50 24.13 15.05 0.87
CA GLY A 50 24.11 13.98 -0.14
C GLY A 50 23.72 12.59 0.40
N PRO A 51 24.28 12.11 1.51
CA PRO A 51 23.95 10.79 2.06
C PRO A 51 22.46 10.70 2.46
N THR A 52 21.91 11.77 3.04
CA THR A 52 20.50 11.83 3.43
C THR A 52 19.56 11.73 2.23
N ILE A 53 19.86 12.43 1.13
CA ILE A 53 19.07 12.36 -0.10
C ILE A 53 19.12 10.96 -0.69
N VAL A 54 20.31 10.37 -0.80
CA VAL A 54 20.49 9.00 -1.32
C VAL A 54 19.74 7.99 -0.47
N LYS A 55 19.80 8.12 0.86
CA LYS A 55 19.05 7.26 1.78
C LYS A 55 17.54 7.37 1.59
N SER A 56 17.01 8.57 1.35
CA SER A 56 15.60 8.78 1.03
C SER A 56 15.20 8.12 -0.30
N LEU A 57 16.06 8.22 -1.33
CA LEU A 57 15.84 7.55 -2.62
C LEU A 57 15.85 6.03 -2.48
N LEU A 58 16.79 5.49 -1.70
CA LEU A 58 16.87 4.06 -1.39
C LEU A 58 15.62 3.58 -0.64
N ARG A 59 15.13 4.35 0.35
CA ARG A 59 13.87 4.04 1.05
C ARG A 59 12.70 3.90 0.09
N ALA A 60 12.53 4.85 -0.82
CA ALA A 60 11.49 4.79 -1.83
C ALA A 60 11.64 3.56 -2.73
N ALA A 61 12.86 3.28 -3.20
CA ALA A 61 13.13 2.11 -4.04
C ALA A 61 12.88 0.77 -3.31
N VAL A 62 13.25 0.65 -2.02
CA VAL A 62 12.94 -0.53 -1.19
C VAL A 62 11.43 -0.71 -1.07
N SER A 63 10.68 0.35 -0.76
CA SER A 63 9.21 0.30 -0.67
C SER A 63 8.55 -0.14 -1.98
N GLN A 64 9.08 0.26 -3.14
CA GLN A 64 8.58 -0.18 -4.44
C GLN A 64 8.77 -1.67 -4.70
N THR A 65 9.81 -2.29 -4.12
CA THR A 65 10.03 -3.75 -4.23
C THR A 65 9.07 -4.57 -3.37
N GLY A 66 8.18 -3.91 -2.61
CA GLY A 66 7.30 -4.57 -1.66
C GLY A 66 7.96 -4.92 -0.34
N ASN A 67 9.19 -4.46 -0.09
CA ASN A 67 9.91 -4.63 1.18
C ASN A 67 9.70 -3.43 2.11
N THR A 68 9.91 -3.62 3.41
CA THR A 68 9.77 -2.53 4.40
C THR A 68 11.15 -1.96 4.74
N PRO A 69 11.44 -0.68 4.44
CA PRO A 69 12.71 -0.08 4.85
C PRO A 69 12.73 0.17 6.37
N VAL A 70 13.79 -0.28 7.04
CA VAL A 70 14.02 -0.08 8.48
C VAL A 70 15.39 0.57 8.74
N GLU A 71 15.52 1.25 9.88
CA GLU A 71 16.79 1.86 10.32
C GLU A 71 17.58 0.91 11.23
N ASP A 72 16.87 0.08 11.98
CA ASP A 72 17.43 -0.87 12.94
C ASP A 72 17.96 -2.13 12.23
N SER A 73 18.77 -2.91 12.95
CA SER A 73 19.37 -4.15 12.45
C SER A 73 18.30 -5.12 11.92
N SER A 74 18.39 -5.47 10.64
CA SER A 74 17.59 -6.53 10.03
C SER A 74 18.46 -7.60 9.37
N GLU A 75 17.85 -8.74 9.04
CA GLU A 75 18.54 -9.87 8.39
C GLU A 75 19.02 -9.51 6.97
N ILE A 76 18.26 -8.65 6.27
CA ILE A 76 18.54 -8.19 4.92
C ILE A 76 18.95 -6.73 4.98
N GLN A 77 20.19 -6.42 4.61
CA GLN A 77 20.71 -5.06 4.58
C GLN A 77 20.96 -4.64 3.14
N LEU A 78 20.67 -3.39 2.81
CA LEU A 78 21.01 -2.77 1.54
C LEU A 78 22.18 -1.83 1.77
N GLN A 79 23.32 -2.17 1.18
CA GLN A 79 24.52 -1.34 1.17
C GLN A 79 24.62 -0.62 -0.18
N THR A 80 24.83 0.69 -0.13
CA THR A 80 24.99 1.50 -1.35
C THR A 80 26.34 2.20 -1.36
N SER A 81 27.03 2.11 -2.49
CA SER A 81 28.27 2.82 -2.74
C SER A 81 28.18 3.61 -4.04
N ILE A 82 28.56 4.88 -4.01
CA ILE A 82 28.61 5.77 -5.19
C ILE A 82 30.06 6.15 -5.46
N ILE A 83 30.55 5.90 -6.67
CA ILE A 83 31.95 6.16 -7.04
C ILE A 83 31.96 7.09 -8.26
N THR A 84 32.63 8.23 -8.15
CA THR A 84 32.84 9.15 -9.28
C THR A 84 34.05 8.69 -10.09
N MET A 85 33.85 8.38 -11.37
CA MET A 85 34.90 7.93 -12.29
C MET A 85 34.98 8.85 -13.51
N GLY A 86 35.78 9.91 -13.39
CA GLY A 86 35.98 10.88 -14.47
C GLY A 86 34.69 11.63 -14.80
N GLY A 87 33.95 11.18 -15.82
CA GLY A 87 32.71 11.80 -16.33
C GLY A 87 31.42 11.04 -16.03
N TYR A 88 31.44 10.03 -15.16
CA TYR A 88 30.23 9.30 -14.77
C TYR A 88 30.26 8.89 -13.29
N TYR A 89 29.07 8.65 -12.75
CA TYR A 89 28.83 8.08 -11.42
C TYR A 89 28.55 6.58 -11.57
N LEU A 90 29.27 5.77 -10.84
CA LEU A 90 29.01 4.33 -10.69
C LEU A 90 28.30 4.10 -9.36
N ILE A 91 27.06 3.62 -9.43
CA ILE A 91 26.23 3.30 -8.27
C ILE A 91 26.23 1.78 -8.11
N ILE A 92 26.59 1.32 -6.92
CA ILE A 92 26.61 -0.10 -6.56
C ILE A 92 25.64 -0.28 -5.39
N CYS A 93 24.63 -1.12 -5.57
CA CYS A 93 23.71 -1.52 -4.51
C CYS A 93 23.88 -3.02 -4.24
N GLU A 94 24.14 -3.38 -3.00
CA GLU A 94 24.43 -4.74 -2.57
C GLU A 94 23.44 -5.18 -1.50
N GLN A 95 22.81 -6.33 -1.71
CA GLN A 95 21.99 -6.99 -0.71
C GLN A 95 22.90 -7.87 0.15
N VAL A 96 22.99 -7.55 1.44
CA VAL A 96 23.74 -8.30 2.43
C VAL A 96 22.76 -9.11 3.28
N LYS A 97 22.94 -10.43 3.36
CA LYS A 97 22.15 -11.31 4.23
C LYS A 97 23.09 -12.07 5.16
N GLY A 98 22.92 -11.92 6.48
CA GLY A 98 23.80 -12.56 7.47
C GLY A 98 25.29 -12.23 7.29
N GLY A 99 25.61 -11.00 6.89
CA GLY A 99 26.99 -10.53 6.68
C GLY A 99 27.65 -10.98 5.37
N LYS A 100 26.92 -11.63 4.46
CA LYS A 100 27.41 -11.99 3.12
C LYS A 100 26.62 -11.24 2.06
N ILE A 101 27.32 -10.74 1.03
CA ILE A 101 26.67 -10.16 -0.16
C ILE A 101 26.01 -11.30 -0.93
N VAL A 102 24.68 -11.27 -1.03
CA VAL A 102 23.87 -12.27 -1.74
C VAL A 102 23.57 -11.81 -3.15
N ASN A 103 23.42 -10.50 -3.36
CA ASN A 103 23.15 -9.91 -4.65
C ASN A 103 23.82 -8.54 -4.76
N SER A 104 24.20 -8.13 -5.97
CA SER A 104 24.86 -6.85 -6.23
C SER A 104 24.45 -6.36 -7.62
N ASN A 105 24.02 -5.10 -7.70
CA ASN A 105 23.72 -4.45 -8.96
C ASN A 105 24.53 -3.18 -9.13
N LYS A 106 24.94 -2.91 -10.37
CA LYS A 106 25.74 -1.74 -10.72
C LYS A 106 25.02 -0.95 -11.82
N GLN A 107 24.82 0.34 -11.59
CA GLN A 107 24.30 1.27 -12.59
C GLN A 107 25.30 2.39 -12.83
N LYS A 108 25.32 2.89 -14.06
CA LYS A 108 26.12 4.05 -14.45
C LYS A 108 25.19 5.20 -14.75
N SER A 109 25.50 6.37 -14.21
CA SER A 109 24.87 7.63 -14.60
C SER A 109 25.91 8.59 -15.16
N VAL A 110 25.61 9.21 -16.30
CA VAL A 110 26.47 10.22 -16.95
C VAL A 110 26.12 11.64 -16.49
N SER A 111 24.98 11.82 -15.82
CA SER A 111 24.51 13.12 -15.34
C SER A 111 24.11 13.01 -13.86
N LEU A 112 24.08 14.14 -13.17
CA LEU A 112 23.54 14.21 -11.81
C LEU A 112 22.00 14.13 -11.81
N GLU A 113 21.38 14.52 -12.93
CA GLU A 113 19.94 14.52 -13.17
C GLU A 113 19.35 13.10 -13.29
N ASP A 114 20.14 12.13 -13.80
CA ASP A 114 19.72 10.73 -13.92
C ASP A 114 20.13 9.85 -12.72
N LEU A 115 20.69 10.47 -11.67
CA LEU A 115 21.25 9.73 -10.53
C LEU A 115 20.16 9.04 -9.70
N ASP A 116 18.98 9.66 -9.58
CA ASP A 116 17.82 9.11 -8.89
C ASP A 116 17.33 7.81 -9.56
N VAL A 117 17.11 7.84 -10.87
CA VAL A 117 16.71 6.68 -11.69
C VAL A 117 17.76 5.57 -11.59
N ALA A 118 19.04 5.92 -11.60
CA ALA A 118 20.12 4.96 -11.50
C ALA A 118 20.18 4.29 -10.11
N ILE A 119 19.95 5.05 -9.03
CA ILE A 119 19.87 4.53 -7.65
C ILE A 119 18.66 3.61 -7.50
N GLU A 120 17.48 4.05 -7.94
CA GLU A 120 16.24 3.27 -7.88
C GLU A 120 16.39 1.93 -8.61
N LYS A 121 16.89 1.98 -9.85
CA LYS A 121 17.11 0.78 -10.65
C LYS A 121 18.17 -0.14 -10.05
N ALA A 122 19.23 0.40 -9.45
CA ALA A 122 20.24 -0.41 -8.78
C ALA A 122 19.66 -1.11 -7.54
N ALA A 123 18.92 -0.39 -6.70
CA ALA A 123 18.31 -0.91 -5.48
C ALA A 123 17.25 -1.98 -5.77
N VAL A 124 16.33 -1.72 -6.70
CA VAL A 124 15.28 -2.67 -7.11
C VAL A 124 15.90 -3.97 -7.64
N ASN A 125 16.93 -3.87 -8.48
CA ASN A 125 17.57 -5.07 -9.03
C ASN A 125 18.46 -5.81 -8.02
N ALA A 126 18.99 -5.12 -7.01
CA ALA A 126 19.72 -5.76 -5.91
C ALA A 126 18.78 -6.53 -4.99
N LEU A 127 17.54 -6.07 -4.81
CA LEU A 127 16.53 -6.70 -3.96
C LEU A 127 15.60 -7.69 -4.67
N ALA A 128 15.56 -7.66 -6.01
CA ALA A 128 14.85 -8.67 -6.78
C ALA A 128 15.49 -10.04 -6.52
N GLU A 129 14.77 -10.96 -5.86
CA GLU A 129 15.17 -12.36 -5.73
C GLU A 129 15.33 -12.96 -7.12
N ARG A 130 16.54 -12.93 -7.66
CA ARG A 130 16.90 -13.86 -8.73
C ARG A 130 16.97 -15.22 -8.07
N VAL A 131 16.14 -16.15 -8.54
CA VAL A 131 16.40 -17.58 -8.40
C VAL A 131 17.79 -17.79 -8.99
N VAL A 132 18.82 -17.76 -8.14
CA VAL A 132 20.16 -18.16 -8.50
C VAL A 132 20.02 -19.65 -8.74
N ALA A 133 19.84 -20.02 -10.01
CA ALA A 133 20.15 -21.35 -10.46
C ALA A 133 21.59 -21.61 -10.03
N THR A 134 21.74 -22.39 -8.97
CA THR A 134 23.00 -23.02 -8.59
C THR A 134 23.46 -23.83 -9.79
N ASN A 135 24.31 -23.23 -10.63
CA ASN A 135 25.16 -23.96 -11.55
C ASN A 135 26.58 -23.53 -11.25
N ALA A 136 27.23 -24.42 -10.50
CA ALA A 136 28.66 -24.60 -10.55
C ALA A 136 29.05 -24.81 -12.01
N ASP A 137 29.71 -23.82 -12.62
CA ASP A 137 30.60 -23.99 -13.77
C ASP A 137 31.37 -22.68 -13.99
N LEU A 138 32.40 -22.49 -13.16
CA LEU A 138 33.52 -21.61 -13.46
C LEU A 138 34.80 -22.33 -13.06
N VAL A 139 35.18 -23.34 -13.85
CA VAL A 139 36.57 -23.77 -13.99
C VAL A 139 36.84 -24.00 -15.48
N ASP A 140 37.98 -23.46 -15.90
CA ASP A 140 38.70 -23.65 -17.16
C ASP A 140 38.22 -22.94 -18.45
N GLY A 141 39.14 -22.14 -19.00
CA GLY A 141 39.04 -21.59 -20.34
C GLY A 141 39.95 -20.41 -20.64
N ALA A 142 41.24 -20.50 -20.27
CA ALA A 142 42.26 -19.58 -20.76
C ALA A 142 42.49 -19.73 -22.27
N ALA A 143 42.76 -18.60 -22.95
CA ALA A 143 43.39 -18.35 -24.27
C ALA A 143 42.54 -17.31 -25.04
N ALA A 144 43.03 -16.21 -25.61
CA ALA A 144 44.35 -15.74 -26.05
C ALA A 144 44.20 -14.23 -26.46
N PRO A 145 45.16 -13.57 -27.14
CA PRO A 145 46.62 -13.61 -27.05
C PRO A 145 47.23 -12.22 -26.74
N ALA A 146 48.51 -12.26 -26.40
CA ALA A 146 49.41 -11.12 -26.29
C ALA A 146 49.59 -10.34 -27.60
N ALA A 147 49.70 -9.01 -27.48
CA ALA A 147 50.45 -8.17 -28.42
C ALA A 147 51.51 -7.41 -27.62
N ALA A 148 52.77 -7.64 -28.00
CA ALA A 148 53.99 -7.11 -27.39
C ALA A 148 54.24 -5.64 -27.80
N PRO A 149 55.18 -4.94 -27.13
CA PRO A 149 55.20 -3.49 -26.98
C PRO A 149 56.03 -2.77 -28.05
N ALA A 150 55.69 -1.50 -28.32
CA ALA A 150 56.56 -0.57 -29.04
C ALA A 150 57.11 0.50 -28.06
N ALA A 151 58.41 0.74 -28.19
CA ALA A 151 59.28 1.52 -27.31
C ALA A 151 59.13 3.06 -27.49
N PRO A 152 59.80 3.87 -26.66
CA PRO A 152 59.40 5.23 -26.27
C PRO A 152 59.97 6.33 -27.18
N THR A 153 59.40 7.53 -27.11
CA THR A 153 60.02 8.74 -27.65
C THR A 153 59.80 9.93 -26.71
N GLU A 154 60.93 10.45 -26.25
CA GLU A 154 61.28 11.74 -25.64
C GLU A 154 60.22 12.82 -25.32
N ALA A 155 60.29 13.23 -24.05
CA ALA A 155 60.38 14.59 -23.51
C ALA A 155 59.79 15.78 -24.30
N ALA A 156 58.80 16.43 -23.69
CA ALA A 156 58.61 17.87 -23.79
C ALA A 156 58.18 18.45 -22.44
N VAL A 157 59.00 19.35 -21.91
CA VAL A 157 58.77 20.22 -20.77
C VAL A 157 57.84 21.36 -21.21
N SER A 158 56.76 21.66 -20.47
CA SER A 158 56.27 23.03 -20.25
C SER A 158 55.10 23.11 -19.26
N GLU A 159 55.37 23.81 -18.15
CA GLU A 159 54.55 24.77 -17.41
C GLU A 159 53.27 24.33 -16.65
N PRO A 160 53.17 24.62 -15.33
CA PRO A 160 51.92 24.52 -14.59
C PRO A 160 51.00 25.72 -14.87
N LEU A 161 49.74 25.43 -15.21
CA LEU A 161 48.67 26.41 -15.38
C LEU A 161 48.43 27.23 -14.09
N PRO A 162 48.07 28.52 -14.19
CA PRO A 162 47.93 29.41 -13.04
C PRO A 162 46.73 29.05 -12.16
N VAL A 163 46.99 28.95 -10.85
CA VAL A 163 45.99 28.83 -9.78
C VAL A 163 45.18 30.14 -9.72
N ASN A 164 43.96 30.11 -10.24
CA ASN A 164 43.02 31.21 -10.13
C ASN A 164 42.36 31.18 -8.74
N THR A 165 42.92 31.93 -7.79
CA THR A 165 42.34 32.14 -6.45
C THR A 165 41.32 33.29 -6.49
N SER A 166 40.19 33.05 -7.13
CA SER A 166 39.01 33.90 -6.94
C SER A 166 38.40 33.57 -5.58
N LYS A 167 38.70 34.40 -4.56
CA LYS A 167 37.93 34.43 -3.31
C LYS A 167 36.49 34.82 -3.64
N VAL A 168 35.63 33.83 -3.83
CA VAL A 168 34.17 34.02 -3.81
C VAL A 168 33.80 34.28 -2.36
N THR A 169 33.50 35.55 -2.05
CA THR A 169 32.92 35.92 -0.76
C THR A 169 31.46 35.53 -0.84
N ILE A 170 31.09 34.42 -0.22
CA ILE A 170 29.69 33.99 -0.10
C ILE A 170 29.10 34.83 1.03
N GLU A 171 28.33 35.86 0.69
CA GLU A 171 27.39 36.46 1.63
C GLU A 171 26.34 35.40 1.96
N VAL A 172 26.43 34.81 3.15
CA VAL A 172 25.41 33.91 3.67
C VAL A 172 24.24 34.78 4.12
N GLU A 173 23.26 34.92 3.24
CA GLU A 173 21.93 35.37 3.60
C GLU A 173 21.32 34.27 4.49
N GLU A 174 21.27 34.51 5.81
CA GLU A 174 20.58 33.63 6.77
C GLU A 174 19.09 33.57 6.38
N LYS A 175 18.73 32.58 5.56
CA LYS A 175 17.34 32.17 5.42
C LYS A 175 16.87 31.63 6.77
N PRO A 176 15.68 32.05 7.26
CA PRO A 176 15.14 31.55 8.51
C PRO A 176 15.01 30.02 8.41
N ALA A 177 15.38 29.33 9.48
CA ALA A 177 15.40 27.87 9.58
C ALA A 177 14.15 27.28 8.93
N GLU A 178 14.36 26.57 7.81
CA GLU A 178 13.33 25.82 7.15
C GLU A 178 12.79 24.83 8.18
N ASN A 179 11.48 24.88 8.42
CA ASN A 179 10.82 24.03 9.40
C ASN A 179 10.82 22.61 8.82
N THR A 180 11.94 21.91 8.95
CA THR A 180 12.16 20.56 8.45
C THR A 180 11.41 19.57 9.34
N MET A 181 10.08 19.67 9.39
CA MET A 181 9.29 18.47 9.57
C MET A 181 9.58 17.62 8.33
N GLU A 182 10.36 16.56 8.54
CA GLU A 182 10.70 15.55 7.54
C GLU A 182 9.43 15.12 6.81
N LYS A 183 9.21 15.71 5.63
CA LYS A 183 7.98 15.53 4.85
C LYS A 183 8.08 14.18 4.18
N ARG A 184 7.69 13.13 4.90
CA ARG A 184 7.60 11.78 4.32
C ARG A 184 6.63 11.84 3.13
N PRO A 185 6.90 11.10 2.03
CA PRO A 185 5.96 11.01 0.93
C PRO A 185 4.58 10.61 1.43
N THR A 186 3.59 11.46 1.12
CA THR A 186 2.16 11.20 1.28
C THR A 186 1.81 10.05 0.34
N HIS A 187 1.45 8.88 0.88
CA HIS A 187 0.97 7.78 0.05
C HIS A 187 -0.53 7.92 -0.18
N ASN A 188 -0.96 7.61 -1.39
CA ASN A 188 -2.36 7.58 -1.78
C ASN A 188 -2.67 6.18 -2.27
N TYR A 189 -3.66 5.53 -1.65
CA TYR A 189 -4.03 4.17 -2.00
C TYR A 189 -5.48 4.10 -2.46
N ASN A 190 -5.74 3.24 -3.43
CA ASN A 190 -7.08 2.77 -3.78
C ASN A 190 -7.26 1.35 -3.24
N GLY A 191 -8.15 1.20 -2.26
CA GLY A 191 -8.55 -0.05 -1.65
C GLY A 191 -9.75 -0.68 -2.34
N PHE A 192 -9.67 -1.97 -2.61
CA PHE A 192 -10.80 -2.80 -3.05
C PHE A 192 -10.89 -4.03 -2.16
N GLY A 193 -12.06 -4.28 -1.59
CA GLY A 193 -12.27 -5.39 -0.67
C GLY A 193 -13.61 -6.08 -0.84
N LEU A 194 -13.64 -7.31 -0.34
CA LEU A 194 -14.80 -8.18 -0.32
C LEU A 194 -15.01 -8.69 1.11
N GLY A 195 -16.26 -8.84 1.50
CA GLY A 195 -16.60 -9.21 2.86
C GLY A 195 -17.94 -9.89 3.01
N ILE A 196 -18.25 -10.15 4.28
CA ILE A 196 -19.57 -10.56 4.74
C ILE A 196 -20.06 -9.51 5.71
N ALA A 197 -21.37 -9.30 5.75
CA ALA A 197 -21.97 -8.37 6.67
C ALA A 197 -23.22 -8.95 7.34
N LEU A 198 -23.45 -8.50 8.56
CA LEU A 198 -24.71 -8.63 9.27
C LEU A 198 -25.43 -7.30 9.14
N TRP A 199 -26.42 -7.30 8.27
CA TRP A 199 -27.25 -6.14 8.00
C TRP A 199 -28.50 -6.21 8.88
N HIS A 200 -28.86 -5.09 9.48
CA HIS A 200 -30.19 -4.90 10.05
C HIS A 200 -31.04 -3.96 9.20
N ASN A 201 -32.26 -4.40 8.91
CA ASN A 201 -33.30 -3.63 8.26
C ASN A 201 -34.52 -3.51 9.21
N TYR A 202 -35.48 -2.67 8.88
CA TYR A 202 -36.76 -2.65 9.58
C TYR A 202 -37.78 -3.49 8.83
N ASP A 203 -38.51 -4.31 9.58
CA ASP A 203 -39.73 -4.94 9.11
C ASP A 203 -40.89 -3.96 9.39
N TYR A 204 -41.58 -3.56 8.31
CA TYR A 204 -42.75 -2.72 8.40
C TYR A 204 -43.99 -3.61 8.36
N THR A 205 -44.46 -4.00 9.54
CA THR A 205 -45.76 -4.65 9.68
C THR A 205 -46.78 -3.58 10.08
N ALA A 206 -47.54 -3.10 9.09
CA ALA A 206 -48.76 -2.36 9.37
C ALA A 206 -49.86 -3.36 9.73
N ASP A 207 -50.45 -3.22 10.92
CA ASP A 207 -51.73 -3.89 11.20
C ASP A 207 -52.77 -3.33 10.20
N PRO A 208 -53.37 -4.17 9.33
CA PRO A 208 -54.35 -3.71 8.36
C PRO A 208 -55.58 -3.04 8.99
N ASP A 209 -55.81 -3.25 10.29
CA ASP A 209 -56.95 -2.69 11.03
C ASP A 209 -56.57 -1.45 11.87
N ASN A 210 -55.29 -1.05 11.94
CA ASN A 210 -54.84 0.08 12.76
C ASN A 210 -53.56 0.77 12.20
N GLU A 211 -53.73 1.85 11.44
CA GLU A 211 -52.63 2.62 10.82
C GLU A 211 -51.61 3.23 11.83
N ASP A 212 -52.02 3.32 13.10
CA ASP A 212 -51.23 3.87 14.21
C ASP A 212 -50.42 2.82 14.98
N ASP A 213 -50.67 1.51 14.78
CA ASP A 213 -49.97 0.42 15.47
C ASP A 213 -48.90 -0.18 14.56
N ARG A 214 -47.81 0.59 14.39
CA ARG A 214 -46.67 0.20 13.56
C ARG A 214 -45.64 -0.52 14.42
N SER A 215 -45.56 -1.85 14.33
CA SER A 215 -44.44 -2.59 14.91
C SER A 215 -43.22 -2.47 14.01
N VAL A 216 -42.14 -1.90 14.56
CA VAL A 216 -40.84 -1.75 13.91
C VAL A 216 -39.92 -2.85 14.44
N ASP A 217 -40.07 -4.07 13.91
CA ASP A 217 -39.17 -5.16 14.25
C ASP A 217 -37.88 -5.06 13.43
N ARG A 218 -36.73 -5.35 14.03
CA ARG A 218 -35.44 -5.36 13.31
C ARG A 218 -35.22 -6.74 12.71
N ASP A 219 -35.22 -6.83 11.38
CA ASP A 219 -34.81 -8.04 10.68
C ASP A 219 -33.30 -8.03 10.44
N TRP A 220 -32.67 -9.18 10.61
CA TRP A 220 -31.22 -9.35 10.45
C TRP A 220 -30.94 -10.33 9.33
N SER A 221 -30.15 -9.90 8.35
CA SER A 221 -29.77 -10.70 7.20
C SER A 221 -28.26 -10.74 7.02
N THR A 222 -27.75 -11.88 6.58
CA THR A 222 -26.36 -11.97 6.12
C THR A 222 -26.28 -11.47 4.68
N SER A 223 -25.38 -10.52 4.44
CA SER A 223 -25.14 -9.91 3.12
C SER A 223 -23.70 -10.13 2.66
N PHE A 224 -23.52 -10.01 1.35
CA PHE A 224 -22.20 -9.88 0.74
C PHE A 224 -21.81 -8.40 0.69
N MET A 225 -20.57 -8.10 1.06
CA MET A 225 -20.08 -6.73 1.15
C MET A 225 -19.00 -6.45 0.11
N LEU A 226 -19.15 -5.33 -0.60
CA LEU A 226 -18.12 -4.71 -1.40
C LEU A 226 -17.58 -3.50 -0.64
N HIS A 227 -16.26 -3.45 -0.49
CA HIS A 227 -15.54 -2.33 0.09
C HIS A 227 -14.74 -1.62 -0.99
N TYR A 228 -14.87 -0.30 -1.06
CA TYR A 228 -13.94 0.55 -1.79
C TYR A 228 -13.46 1.66 -0.85
N ALA A 229 -12.17 1.96 -0.90
CA ALA A 229 -11.60 3.06 -0.13
C ALA A 229 -10.59 3.84 -0.97
N HIS A 230 -10.54 5.14 -0.78
CA HIS A 230 -9.41 5.98 -1.17
C HIS A 230 -8.77 6.53 0.10
N ILE A 231 -7.48 6.28 0.27
CA ILE A 231 -6.76 6.51 1.52
C ILE A 231 -5.62 7.47 1.25
N PHE A 232 -5.69 8.67 1.81
CA PHE A 232 -4.67 9.70 1.72
C PHE A 232 -3.88 9.76 3.03
N GLU A 233 -2.68 9.17 3.08
CA GLU A 233 -1.84 9.18 4.28
C GLU A 233 -1.25 10.58 4.53
N VAL A 234 -1.81 11.30 5.51
CA VAL A 234 -1.36 12.65 5.87
C VAL A 234 -0.16 12.61 6.82
N SER A 235 -0.03 11.55 7.62
CA SER A 235 1.09 11.32 8.53
C SER A 235 1.33 9.83 8.79
N THR A 236 2.39 9.50 9.52
CA THR A 236 2.66 8.11 9.96
C THR A 236 1.55 7.52 10.82
N SER A 237 0.69 8.33 11.41
CA SER A 237 -0.35 7.89 12.32
C SER A 237 -1.76 8.26 11.85
N ALA A 238 -1.92 8.95 10.71
CA ALA A 238 -3.24 9.40 10.28
C ALA A 238 -3.38 9.44 8.76
N ALA A 239 -4.57 9.07 8.29
CA ALA A 239 -4.98 9.23 6.90
C ALA A 239 -6.41 9.79 6.80
N ILE A 240 -6.67 10.52 5.72
CA ILE A 240 -8.02 10.91 5.31
C ILE A 240 -8.56 9.79 4.41
N THR A 241 -9.82 9.43 4.59
CA THR A 241 -10.45 8.31 3.89
C THR A 241 -11.70 8.76 3.16
N MET A 242 -11.90 8.23 1.96
CA MET A 242 -13.17 8.22 1.26
C MET A 242 -13.56 6.77 1.05
N GLN A 243 -14.56 6.28 1.75
CA GLN A 243 -14.97 4.87 1.72
C GLN A 243 -16.36 4.74 1.11
N ALA A 244 -16.56 3.70 0.30
CA ALA A 244 -17.85 3.28 -0.18
C ALA A 244 -18.06 1.80 0.17
N ASN A 245 -19.10 1.53 0.97
CA ASN A 245 -19.50 0.16 1.29
C ASN A 245 -20.82 -0.13 0.58
N ALA A 246 -20.92 -1.31 -0.04
CA ALA A 246 -22.17 -1.79 -0.61
C ALA A 246 -22.45 -3.21 -0.12
N ASP A 247 -23.55 -3.37 0.59
CA ASP A 247 -24.02 -4.62 1.16
C ASP A 247 -25.23 -5.13 0.37
N MET A 248 -25.17 -6.39 -0.05
CA MET A 248 -26.15 -7.00 -0.95
C MET A 248 -26.69 -8.30 -0.36
N VAL A 249 -28.00 -8.42 -0.24
CA VAL A 249 -28.68 -9.65 0.14
C VAL A 249 -29.36 -10.25 -1.08
N PHE A 250 -29.06 -11.53 -1.31
CA PHE A 250 -29.66 -12.33 -2.37
C PHE A 250 -30.45 -13.47 -1.71
N GLY A 251 -31.78 -13.48 -1.88
CA GLY A 251 -32.64 -14.48 -1.26
C GLY A 251 -34.06 -14.47 -1.82
N LYS A 252 -35.05 -14.38 -0.93
CA LYS A 252 -36.47 -14.26 -1.33
C LYS A 252 -36.83 -12.88 -1.90
N GLY A 253 -36.00 -11.87 -1.61
CA GLY A 253 -35.99 -10.55 -2.23
C GLY A 253 -34.55 -10.11 -2.52
N TRP A 254 -34.41 -9.02 -3.27
CA TRP A 254 -33.13 -8.33 -3.44
C TRP A 254 -33.15 -7.07 -2.59
N GLN A 255 -32.06 -6.86 -1.85
CA GLN A 255 -31.89 -5.67 -1.02
C GLN A 255 -30.44 -5.21 -1.15
N ILE A 256 -30.25 -3.91 -1.35
CA ILE A 256 -28.95 -3.28 -1.53
C ILE A 256 -28.87 -2.07 -0.59
N HIS A 257 -27.86 -2.05 0.26
CA HIS A 257 -27.50 -0.92 1.10
C HIS A 257 -26.16 -0.38 0.65
N GLY A 258 -26.04 0.93 0.49
CA GLY A 258 -24.82 1.57 0.02
C GLY A 258 -24.55 2.85 0.79
N VAL A 259 -23.34 3.00 1.31
CA VAL A 259 -22.89 4.23 1.99
C VAL A 259 -21.63 4.75 1.34
N PHE A 260 -21.52 6.08 1.27
CA PHE A 260 -20.30 6.80 0.93
C PHE A 260 -19.94 7.72 2.09
N LEU A 261 -18.78 7.50 2.70
CA LEU A 261 -18.33 8.22 3.89
C LEU A 261 -16.99 8.88 3.61
N ILE A 262 -16.84 10.13 4.07
CA ILE A 262 -15.56 10.82 4.15
C ILE A 262 -15.18 10.88 5.63
N GLY A 263 -13.93 10.56 5.93
CA GLY A 263 -13.50 10.39 7.30
C GLY A 263 -12.00 10.47 7.50
N GLY A 264 -11.60 10.06 8.69
CA GLY A 264 -10.21 9.89 9.04
C GLY A 264 -9.99 8.53 9.70
N ARG A 265 -8.81 7.96 9.45
CA ARG A 265 -8.31 6.80 10.18
C ARG A 265 -7.02 7.17 10.91
N TYR A 266 -6.88 6.61 12.11
CA TYR A 266 -5.69 6.69 12.93
C TYR A 266 -5.01 5.32 12.97
N TYR A 267 -3.71 5.31 12.73
CA TYR A 267 -2.87 4.12 12.81
C TYR A 267 -2.14 4.09 14.15
N ILE A 268 -2.27 2.98 14.86
CA ILE A 268 -1.69 2.82 16.20
C ILE A 268 -0.16 2.78 16.15
N GLN A 269 0.42 2.24 15.07
CA GLN A 269 1.87 2.16 14.88
C GLN A 269 2.26 2.34 13.40
N SER A 270 3.52 2.68 13.13
CA SER A 270 4.04 2.97 11.78
C SER A 270 4.81 1.80 11.13
N GLY A 271 4.74 0.61 11.73
CA GLY A 271 5.44 -0.59 11.25
C GLY A 271 4.80 -1.23 10.02
N ALA A 272 5.38 -2.34 9.57
CA ALA A 272 4.86 -3.13 8.45
C ALA A 272 3.43 -3.63 8.70
N VAL A 273 3.12 -4.01 9.95
CA VAL A 273 1.78 -4.34 10.41
C VAL A 273 1.27 -3.18 11.25
N SER A 274 0.11 -2.64 10.91
CA SER A 274 -0.43 -1.44 11.54
C SER A 274 -1.92 -1.59 11.81
N PRO A 275 -2.31 -1.83 13.08
CA PRO A 275 -3.70 -1.67 13.49
C PRO A 275 -4.17 -0.23 13.27
N TYR A 276 -5.45 -0.07 12.93
CA TYR A 276 -6.08 1.23 12.77
C TYR A 276 -7.50 1.23 13.30
N PHE A 277 -7.99 2.45 13.58
CA PHE A 277 -9.42 2.73 13.76
C PHE A 277 -9.74 4.03 13.05
N GLY A 278 -10.97 4.18 12.58
CA GLY A 278 -11.41 5.33 11.82
C GLY A 278 -12.89 5.58 12.00
N ALA A 279 -13.31 6.77 11.59
CA ALA A 279 -14.70 7.16 11.58
C ALA A 279 -14.94 8.11 10.40
N GLY A 280 -16.15 8.07 9.87
CA GLY A 280 -16.56 8.92 8.76
C GLY A 280 -18.03 9.24 8.80
N PHE A 281 -18.39 10.26 8.04
CA PHE A 281 -19.77 10.68 7.82
C PHE A 281 -19.96 10.96 6.33
N GLY A 282 -21.20 10.90 5.87
CA GLY A 282 -21.51 11.15 4.48
C GLY A 282 -22.96 10.86 4.17
N VAL A 283 -23.20 10.15 3.08
CA VAL A 283 -24.53 9.88 2.55
C VAL A 283 -24.65 8.41 2.18
N GLY A 284 -25.88 7.92 2.13
CA GLY A 284 -26.15 6.56 1.67
C GLY A 284 -27.49 6.44 0.98
N ALA A 285 -27.67 5.27 0.38
CA ALA A 285 -28.87 4.85 -0.30
C ALA A 285 -29.19 3.40 0.06
N GLN A 286 -30.46 3.11 0.26
CA GLN A 286 -30.97 1.76 0.38
C GLN A 286 -32.02 1.51 -0.68
N PHE A 287 -31.96 0.34 -1.31
CA PHE A 287 -32.96 -0.18 -2.24
C PHE A 287 -33.45 -1.52 -1.71
N ASP A 288 -34.74 -1.63 -1.44
CA ASP A 288 -35.31 -2.84 -0.86
C ASP A 288 -36.65 -3.16 -1.52
N ASN A 289 -36.81 -4.41 -1.97
CA ASN A 289 -38.02 -4.84 -2.64
C ASN A 289 -39.15 -5.29 -1.71
N HIS A 290 -38.92 -5.35 -0.39
CA HIS A 290 -39.94 -5.71 0.59
C HIS A 290 -40.94 -4.58 0.85
N TYR A 291 -40.63 -3.35 0.45
CA TYR A 291 -41.59 -2.26 0.45
C TYR A 291 -42.66 -2.52 -0.62
N ALA A 292 -43.89 -2.77 -0.19
CA ALA A 292 -45.00 -3.17 -1.08
C ALA A 292 -45.56 -2.01 -1.93
N GLU A 293 -45.17 -0.76 -1.66
CA GLU A 293 -45.65 0.43 -2.35
C GLU A 293 -44.51 1.23 -3.00
N VAL A 294 -44.74 1.67 -4.24
CA VAL A 294 -43.76 2.29 -5.16
C VAL A 294 -43.08 3.55 -4.59
N GLY A 295 -43.60 4.12 -3.50
CA GLY A 295 -43.06 5.31 -2.82
C GLY A 295 -42.01 5.04 -1.72
N GLU A 296 -41.84 3.81 -1.24
CA GLU A 296 -40.94 3.48 -0.11
C GLU A 296 -39.75 2.59 -0.51
N TYR A 297 -39.57 2.30 -1.81
CA TYR A 297 -38.49 1.43 -2.32
C TYR A 297 -37.07 1.94 -2.11
N ILE A 298 -36.91 3.24 -1.84
CA ILE A 298 -35.61 3.91 -1.80
C ILE A 298 -35.52 4.73 -0.54
N GLY A 299 -34.54 4.41 0.31
CA GLY A 299 -34.10 5.28 1.40
C GLY A 299 -32.89 6.10 0.97
N LEU A 300 -32.88 7.40 1.23
CA LEU A 300 -31.74 8.29 0.96
C LEU A 300 -31.53 9.21 2.15
N GLY A 301 -30.29 9.38 2.57
CA GLY A 301 -30.00 10.37 3.60
C GLY A 301 -28.58 10.33 4.11
N LEU A 302 -28.42 10.81 5.35
CA LEU A 302 -27.12 10.91 5.99
C LEU A 302 -26.63 9.53 6.39
N ALA A 303 -25.33 9.31 6.28
CA ALA A 303 -24.68 8.10 6.73
C ALA A 303 -23.51 8.41 7.65
N GLY A 304 -23.19 7.47 8.52
CA GLY A 304 -22.08 7.56 9.46
C GLY A 304 -21.58 6.18 9.77
N GLY A 305 -20.29 6.05 10.00
CA GLY A 305 -19.70 4.75 10.28
C GLY A 305 -18.36 4.84 10.97
N VAL A 306 -17.97 3.71 11.54
CA VAL A 306 -16.68 3.48 12.16
C VAL A 306 -16.02 2.29 11.50
N GLU A 307 -14.71 2.35 11.29
CA GLU A 307 -13.89 1.27 10.76
C GLU A 307 -12.79 0.93 11.78
N ALA A 308 -12.40 -0.34 11.86
CA ALA A 308 -11.23 -0.77 12.61
C ALA A 308 -10.65 -2.00 11.95
N GLY A 309 -9.33 -2.13 11.98
CA GLY A 309 -8.68 -3.23 11.30
C GLY A 309 -7.18 -3.27 11.48
N VAL A 310 -6.54 -4.07 10.64
CA VAL A 310 -5.10 -4.21 10.57
C VAL A 310 -4.67 -4.16 9.11
N VAL A 311 -3.72 -3.29 8.81
CA VAL A 311 -3.04 -3.22 7.51
C VAL A 311 -1.70 -3.96 7.63
N PHE A 312 -1.44 -4.87 6.71
CA PHE A 312 -0.16 -5.54 6.51
C PHE A 312 0.56 -4.89 5.33
N PHE A 313 1.88 -4.85 5.41
CA PHE A 313 2.76 -4.23 4.41
C PHE A 313 2.44 -2.75 4.20
N ARG A 314 2.11 -2.01 5.27
CA ARG A 314 1.67 -0.61 5.17
C ARG A 314 2.66 0.29 4.44
N ASN A 315 3.97 0.03 4.57
CA ASN A 315 5.02 0.82 3.91
C ASN A 315 5.30 0.40 2.45
N SER A 316 4.54 -0.55 1.90
CA SER A 316 4.64 -1.05 0.53
C SER A 316 3.70 -0.28 -0.40
N ALA A 317 3.96 -0.38 -1.71
CA ALA A 317 3.03 0.06 -2.76
C ALA A 317 1.72 -0.77 -2.76
N ILE A 318 1.78 -2.02 -2.29
CA ILE A 318 0.62 -2.90 -2.15
C ILE A 318 0.45 -3.25 -0.69
N GLN A 319 -0.71 -2.96 -0.12
CA GLN A 319 -1.07 -3.32 1.26
C GLN A 319 -2.20 -4.33 1.26
N LEU A 320 -2.19 -5.20 2.27
CA LEU A 320 -3.29 -6.10 2.57
C LEU A 320 -4.00 -5.60 3.82
N GLU A 321 -5.32 -5.47 3.77
CA GLU A 321 -6.12 -4.97 4.88
C GLU A 321 -7.14 -6.03 5.33
N LEU A 322 -7.19 -6.26 6.64
CA LEU A 322 -8.27 -6.99 7.31
C LEU A 322 -9.05 -5.99 8.15
N GLY A 323 -10.29 -5.72 7.78
CA GLY A 323 -11.09 -4.66 8.38
C GLY A 323 -12.44 -5.14 8.88
N ALA A 324 -12.97 -4.41 9.84
CA ALA A 324 -14.34 -4.47 10.30
C ALA A 324 -14.93 -3.06 10.24
N THR A 325 -16.13 -2.93 9.70
CA THR A 325 -16.86 -1.66 9.62
C THR A 325 -18.22 -1.81 10.27
N TRP A 326 -18.68 -0.75 10.90
CA TRP A 326 -20.07 -0.58 11.28
C TRP A 326 -20.56 0.74 10.72
N ASP A 327 -21.56 0.70 9.83
CA ASP A 327 -22.16 1.90 9.28
C ASP A 327 -23.67 1.92 9.51
N ALA A 328 -24.19 3.14 9.49
CA ALA A 328 -25.61 3.44 9.63
C ALA A 328 -26.03 4.49 8.61
N LEU A 329 -27.21 4.31 8.04
CA LEU A 329 -27.89 5.23 7.12
C LEU A 329 -29.19 5.69 7.77
N TRP A 330 -29.38 6.99 7.88
CA TRP A 330 -30.64 7.61 8.31
C TRP A 330 -31.44 8.02 7.08
N ASP A 331 -32.65 7.47 6.94
CA ASP A 331 -33.55 7.81 5.84
C ASP A 331 -34.19 9.18 6.07
N GLY A 332 -34.04 10.04 5.07
CA GLY A 332 -34.45 11.44 5.14
C GLY A 332 -33.46 12.35 5.86
N PHE A 333 -33.55 13.64 5.57
CA PHE A 333 -32.75 14.69 6.21
C PHE A 333 -33.47 15.37 7.39
N GLU A 334 -34.75 15.03 7.60
CA GLU A 334 -35.65 15.71 8.55
C GLU A 334 -36.00 14.86 9.77
N SER A 335 -36.00 13.52 9.67
CA SER A 335 -36.33 12.63 10.78
C SER A 335 -35.34 11.46 10.91
N PHE A 336 -34.59 11.39 12.03
CA PHE A 336 -33.66 10.30 12.34
C PHE A 336 -34.34 9.01 12.85
N SER A 337 -35.61 8.81 12.54
CA SER A 337 -36.45 7.70 13.06
C SER A 337 -36.21 6.39 12.31
N ARG A 338 -35.87 6.46 11.02
CA ARG A 338 -35.56 5.32 10.15
C ARG A 338 -34.04 5.20 9.98
N ARG A 339 -33.43 4.17 10.58
CA ARG A 339 -31.98 3.87 10.56
C ARG A 339 -31.62 2.46 10.06
N PHE A 340 -31.00 2.36 8.91
CA PHE A 340 -30.43 1.12 8.40
C PHE A 340 -28.99 1.01 8.84
N GLY A 341 -28.44 -0.20 8.91
CA GLY A 341 -27.02 -0.34 9.25
C GLY A 341 -26.48 -1.74 9.07
N ALA A 342 -25.18 -1.80 8.79
CA ALA A 342 -24.47 -3.04 8.52
C ALA A 342 -23.20 -3.11 9.38
N GLY A 343 -22.98 -4.28 9.98
CA GLY A 343 -21.71 -4.65 10.58
C GLY A 343 -20.99 -5.63 9.67
N SER A 344 -19.86 -5.22 9.09
CA SER A 344 -19.17 -5.96 8.04
C SER A 344 -17.75 -6.34 8.46
N ILE A 345 -17.28 -7.49 7.99
CA ILE A 345 -15.88 -7.91 8.08
C ILE A 345 -15.40 -8.17 6.66
N TYR A 346 -14.25 -7.61 6.30
CA TYR A 346 -13.74 -7.65 4.94
C TYR A 346 -12.23 -7.88 4.86
N ILE A 347 -11.81 -8.30 3.67
CA ILE A 347 -10.41 -8.34 3.24
C ILE A 347 -10.29 -7.41 2.05
N ALA A 348 -9.32 -6.50 2.08
CA ALA A 348 -9.07 -5.55 1.00
C ALA A 348 -7.61 -5.54 0.58
N VAL A 349 -7.38 -5.15 -0.68
CA VAL A 349 -6.06 -4.84 -1.22
C VAL A 349 -6.02 -3.35 -1.55
N ASN A 350 -5.01 -2.67 -1.01
CA ASN A 350 -4.78 -1.25 -1.22
C ASN A 350 -3.59 -1.08 -2.18
N LEU A 351 -3.80 -0.37 -3.29
CA LEU A 351 -2.85 -0.19 -4.40
C LEU A 351 -2.50 1.27 -4.65
#